data_AF-A0A1V4HKS5-F1
#
_entry.id   AF-A0A1V4HKS5-F1
#
_cell.length_a   1.000
_cell.length_b   1.000
_cell.length_c   1.000
_cell.angle_alpha   90.00
_cell.angle_beta   90.00
_cell.angle_gamma   90.00
#
_symmetry.space_group_name_H-M   'P 1'
#
loop_
_entity.id
_entity.type
_entity.pdbx_description
1 polymer ?
#
loop_
_entity_poly.entity_id
_entity_poly.type
_entity_poly.pdbx_seq_one_letter_code
_entity_poly.pdbx_strand_id
1 'polypeptide(L)'
;MIKITLRFLAYFLVTVIMGCSVTHTVHTKSTQSLTKELKQISKTIENVKFTFTRPDLFIEINLKEVPSNEILDSILLQVKAFTTIDNMNEIAKSVKWGLEVSEIHLIVTSDTGDQPEKHAYFARYFKTSDASDKSQENMDAYQTWFKEELKNP
;
A
#
# COMPACT_ATOMS: atom_id res chain seq x y z
N MET A 1 2.65 17.93 -54.21
CA MET A 1 2.05 16.63 -53.80
C MET A 1 3.22 15.66 -53.64
N ILE A 2 3.54 15.02 -52.51
CA ILE A 2 2.88 14.82 -51.22
C ILE A 2 4.03 14.83 -50.17
N LYS A 3 4.05 15.85 -49.31
CA LYS A 3 5.02 16.10 -48.24
C LYS A 3 4.65 15.34 -46.94
N ILE A 4 4.06 14.15 -47.06
CA ILE A 4 3.27 13.52 -45.99
C ILE A 4 3.97 12.30 -45.35
N THR A 5 5.05 11.78 -45.91
CA THR A 5 5.66 10.55 -45.38
C THR A 5 6.58 10.74 -44.17
N LEU A 6 7.03 11.96 -43.87
CA LEU A 6 7.98 12.20 -42.77
C LEU A 6 7.33 12.64 -41.44
N ARG A 7 6.03 12.96 -41.43
CA ARG A 7 5.34 13.43 -40.21
C ARG A 7 4.74 12.31 -39.37
N PHE A 8 4.49 11.14 -39.95
CA PHE A 8 3.91 10.01 -39.22
C PHE A 8 4.95 9.17 -38.46
N LEU A 9 6.23 9.27 -38.80
CA LEU A 9 7.30 8.57 -38.07
C LEU A 9 7.59 9.21 -36.70
N ALA A 10 7.31 10.52 -36.55
CA ALA A 10 7.47 11.22 -35.28
C ALA A 10 6.34 10.93 -34.26
N TYR A 11 5.16 10.50 -34.73
CA TYR A 11 4.03 10.17 -33.85
C TYR A 11 4.12 8.76 -33.24
N PHE A 12 4.90 7.87 -33.85
CA PHE A 12 5.09 6.51 -33.34
C PHE A 12 6.15 6.41 -32.23
N LEU A 13 6.96 7.47 -32.02
CA LEU A 13 8.05 7.47 -31.03
C LEU A 13 7.60 7.95 -29.63
N VAL A 14 6.35 8.41 -29.46
CA VAL A 14 5.83 8.93 -28.17
C VAL A 14 5.02 7.89 -27.38
N THR A 15 4.75 6.69 -27.92
CA THR A 15 3.94 5.66 -27.24
C THR A 15 4.73 4.76 -26.29
N VAL A 16 6.02 5.00 -26.10
CA VAL A 16 6.87 4.22 -25.18
C VAL A 16 7.07 4.98 -23.86
N ILE A 17 5.98 5.39 -23.22
CA ILE A 17 6.01 5.58 -21.76
C ILE A 17 5.77 4.18 -21.19
N MET A 18 6.86 3.42 -21.10
CA MET A 18 6.92 2.19 -20.32
C MET A 18 6.28 2.48 -18.97
N GLY A 19 5.21 1.77 -18.65
CA GLY A 19 4.54 1.86 -17.36
C GLY A 19 5.43 1.31 -16.26
N CYS A 20 6.47 2.07 -15.87
CA CYS A 20 7.09 1.92 -14.58
C CYS A 20 5.96 2.05 -13.55
N SER A 21 5.81 1.07 -12.65
CA SER A 21 4.82 1.19 -11.58
C SER A 21 5.15 2.46 -10.80
N VAL A 22 4.27 3.46 -10.90
CA VAL A 22 4.49 4.77 -10.29
C VAL A 22 4.07 4.68 -8.82
N THR A 23 5.03 4.95 -7.94
CA THR A 23 4.77 5.06 -6.51
C THR A 23 4.40 6.50 -6.15
N HIS A 24 3.30 6.66 -5.40
CA HIS A 24 2.83 7.94 -4.87
C HIS A 24 2.82 7.91 -3.35
N THR A 25 3.32 8.94 -2.69
CA THR A 25 3.05 9.13 -1.25
C THR A 25 1.60 9.57 -1.07
N VAL A 26 0.90 8.95 -0.12
CA VAL A 26 -0.52 9.18 0.13
C VAL A 26 -0.72 10.05 1.38
N HIS A 27 -1.43 11.15 1.22
CA HIS A 27 -1.79 12.06 2.30
C HIS A 27 -3.28 12.39 2.24
N THR A 28 -4.10 11.56 2.89
CA THR A 28 -5.55 11.75 3.02
C THR A 28 -5.91 12.13 4.46
N LYS A 29 -7.18 12.48 4.70
CA LYS A 29 -7.62 12.74 6.08
C LYS A 29 -7.54 11.48 6.93
N SER A 30 -7.92 10.34 6.35
CA SER A 30 -7.87 9.03 7.00
C SER A 30 -6.43 8.61 7.33
N THR A 31 -5.45 8.77 6.43
CA THR A 31 -4.05 8.40 6.74
C THR A 31 -3.45 9.28 7.84
N GLN A 32 -3.83 10.56 7.89
CA GLN A 32 -3.44 11.46 8.96
C GLN A 32 -4.05 11.09 10.32
N SER A 33 -5.31 10.62 10.35
CA SER A 33 -5.94 10.12 11.58
C SER A 33 -5.22 8.88 12.10
N LEU A 34 -5.03 7.88 11.23
CA LEU A 34 -4.33 6.65 11.58
C LEU A 34 -2.91 6.94 12.08
N THR A 35 -2.18 7.87 11.46
CA THR A 35 -0.84 8.27 11.92
C THR A 35 -0.86 8.77 13.37
N LYS A 36 -1.87 9.56 13.76
CA LYS A 36 -1.99 10.08 15.12
C LYS A 36 -2.34 8.97 16.10
N GLU A 37 -3.27 8.09 15.74
CA GLU A 37 -3.69 6.94 16.55
C GLU A 37 -2.52 5.98 16.78
N LEU A 38 -1.76 5.65 15.74
CA LEU A 38 -0.55 4.82 15.85
C LEU A 38 0.49 5.44 16.78
N LYS A 39 0.74 6.74 16.67
CA LYS A 39 1.68 7.45 17.56
C LYS A 39 1.23 7.51 19.03
N GLN A 40 -0.05 7.24 19.32
CA GLN A 40 -0.55 7.10 20.69
C GLN A 40 -0.29 5.70 21.27
N ILE A 41 -0.11 4.67 20.44
CA ILE A 41 0.20 3.30 20.89
C ILE A 41 1.58 3.26 21.55
N SER A 42 2.59 3.83 20.89
CA SER A 42 3.97 3.82 21.41
C SER A 42 4.74 5.07 21.00
N LYS A 43 5.52 5.59 21.95
CA LYS A 43 6.48 6.67 21.72
C LYS A 43 7.68 6.26 20.86
N THR A 44 7.89 4.96 20.67
CA THR A 44 8.98 4.42 19.83
C THR A 44 8.67 4.52 18.33
N ILE A 45 7.41 4.74 17.94
CA ILE A 45 7.02 4.94 16.55
C ILE A 45 7.49 6.33 16.09
N GLU A 46 8.49 6.37 15.22
CA GLU A 46 9.05 7.62 14.71
C GLU A 46 8.24 8.14 13.53
N ASN A 47 8.02 7.24 12.58
CA ASN A 47 7.51 7.55 11.27
C ASN A 47 6.46 6.54 10.84
N VAL A 48 5.42 7.06 10.20
CA VAL A 48 4.38 6.28 9.54
C VAL A 48 4.26 6.85 8.14
N LYS A 49 4.46 6.02 7.13
CA LYS A 49 4.45 6.41 5.73
C LYS A 49 3.47 5.56 4.95
N PHE A 50 2.72 6.22 4.08
CA PHE A 50 1.74 5.59 3.21
C PHE A 50 2.19 5.80 1.77
N THR A 51 2.39 4.70 1.04
CA THR A 51 2.78 4.72 -0.36
C THR A 51 1.83 3.86 -1.17
N PHE A 52 1.39 4.37 -2.30
CA PHE A 52 0.57 3.64 -3.25
C PHE A 52 1.42 3.32 -4.47
N THR A 53 1.62 2.03 -4.72
CA THR A 53 2.31 1.50 -5.90
C THR A 53 1.30 0.60 -6.58
N ARG A 54 0.77 1.04 -7.72
CA ARG A 54 -0.39 0.39 -8.36
C ARG A 54 -0.22 -1.14 -8.46
N PRO A 55 -1.22 -1.94 -8.06
CA PRO A 55 -2.53 -1.56 -7.49
C PRO A 55 -2.60 -1.50 -5.95
N ASP A 56 -1.46 -1.48 -5.25
CA ASP A 56 -1.36 -1.79 -3.82
C ASP A 56 -1.02 -0.57 -2.95
N LEU A 57 -1.45 -0.64 -1.69
CA LEU A 57 -1.11 0.30 -0.64
C LEU A 57 -0.06 -0.32 0.31
N PHE A 58 0.95 0.44 0.64
CA PHE A 58 1.98 0.10 1.63
C PHE A 58 1.92 1.08 2.79
N ILE A 59 1.89 0.53 4.00
CA ILE A 59 1.91 1.24 5.28
C ILE A 59 3.21 0.84 5.96
N GLU A 60 4.20 1.73 5.92
CA GLU A 60 5.52 1.53 6.52
C GLU A 60 5.57 2.24 7.88
N ILE A 61 5.86 1.50 8.94
CA ILE A 61 5.98 2.01 10.31
C ILE A 61 7.41 1.73 10.79
N ASN A 62 8.13 2.78 11.14
CA ASN A 62 9.48 2.67 11.68
C ASN A 62 9.48 2.94 13.19
N LEU A 63 10.10 2.03 13.94
CA LEU A 63 10.28 2.12 15.38
C LEU A 63 11.76 2.25 15.74
N LYS A 64 12.03 2.98 16.83
CA LYS A 64 13.36 3.14 17.43
C LYS A 64 13.93 1.86 18.03
N GLU A 65 13.05 0.96 18.43
CA GLU A 65 13.36 -0.21 19.25
C GLU A 65 12.52 -1.39 18.77
N VAL A 66 12.98 -2.61 19.06
CA VAL A 66 12.22 -3.83 18.78
C VAL A 66 10.87 -3.77 19.48
N PRO A 67 9.73 -3.86 18.77
CA PRO A 67 8.42 -3.86 19.39
C PRO A 67 8.17 -5.14 20.17
N SER A 68 7.44 -5.04 21.28
CA SER A 68 6.82 -6.23 21.89
C SER A 68 5.68 -6.75 21.00
N ASN A 69 5.28 -8.01 21.21
CA ASN A 69 4.11 -8.58 20.54
C ASN A 69 2.82 -7.76 20.81
N GLU A 70 2.67 -7.19 22.01
CA GLU A 70 1.52 -6.34 22.35
C GLU A 70 1.47 -5.05 21.51
N ILE A 71 2.64 -4.43 21.25
CA ILE A 71 2.73 -3.26 20.37
C ILE A 71 2.40 -3.66 18.93
N LEU A 72 2.92 -4.80 18.45
CA LEU A 72 2.62 -5.31 17.11
C LEU A 72 1.12 -5.60 16.93
N ASP A 73 0.49 -6.27 17.90
CA ASP A 73 -0.93 -6.59 17.88
C ASP A 73 -1.78 -5.31 17.90
N SER A 74 -1.39 -4.32 18.70
CA SER A 74 -2.07 -3.02 18.76
C SER A 74 -1.95 -2.24 17.44
N ILE A 75 -0.77 -2.23 16.82
CA ILE A 75 -0.56 -1.63 15.50
C ILE A 75 -1.44 -2.33 14.47
N LEU A 76 -1.38 -3.67 14.41
CA LEU A 76 -2.15 -4.45 13.47
C LEU A 76 -3.66 -4.23 13.65
N LEU A 77 -4.14 -4.12 14.89
CA LEU A 77 -5.54 -3.85 15.19
C LEU A 77 -5.98 -2.47 14.66
N GLN A 78 -5.18 -1.42 14.86
CA GLN A 78 -5.51 -0.08 14.35
C GLN A 78 -5.48 -0.05 12.82
N VAL A 79 -4.50 -0.70 12.20
CA VAL A 79 -4.42 -0.78 10.73
C VAL A 79 -5.60 -1.57 10.17
N LYS A 80 -6.00 -2.69 10.79
CA LYS A 80 -7.22 -3.43 10.44
C LYS A 80 -8.48 -2.56 10.48
N ALA A 81 -8.64 -1.76 11.54
CA ALA A 81 -9.79 -0.86 11.67
C ALA A 81 -9.79 0.26 10.62
N PHE A 82 -8.61 0.77 10.25
CA PHE A 82 -8.44 1.75 9.18
C PHE A 82 -8.73 1.17 7.79
N THR A 83 -8.47 -0.12 7.57
CA THR A 83 -8.56 -0.81 6.28
C THR A 83 -10.01 -1.11 5.88
N THR A 84 -10.80 -0.06 5.70
CA THR A 84 -12.18 -0.13 5.19
C THR A 84 -12.24 0.16 3.70
N ILE A 85 -13.28 -0.32 3.02
CA ILE A 85 -13.52 -0.01 1.59
C ILE A 85 -13.56 1.50 1.35
N ASP A 86 -14.19 2.26 2.26
CA ASP A 86 -14.32 3.72 2.12
C ASP A 86 -12.96 4.44 2.22
N ASN A 87 -12.12 4.06 3.18
CA ASN A 87 -10.78 4.63 3.31
C ASN A 87 -9.90 4.25 2.11
N MET A 88 -10.00 3.00 1.62
CA MET A 88 -9.25 2.59 0.42
C MET A 88 -9.71 3.32 -0.83
N ASN A 89 -11.02 3.56 -0.97
CA ASN A 89 -11.58 4.37 -2.04
C ASN A 89 -11.12 5.84 -1.97
N GLU A 90 -11.03 6.42 -0.77
CA GLU A 90 -10.47 7.77 -0.58
C GLU A 90 -9.01 7.83 -1.06
N ILE A 91 -8.20 6.84 -0.68
CA ILE A 91 -6.79 6.73 -1.07
C ILE A 91 -6.65 6.58 -2.58
N ALA A 92 -7.35 5.61 -3.19
CA ALA A 92 -7.33 5.40 -4.63
C ALA A 92 -7.68 6.68 -5.41
N LYS A 93 -8.73 7.39 -4.99
CA LYS A 93 -9.11 8.68 -5.59
C LYS A 93 -8.02 9.74 -5.46
N SER A 94 -7.34 9.82 -4.31
CA SER A 94 -6.28 10.81 -4.07
C SER A 94 -5.10 10.70 -5.07
N VAL A 95 -4.83 9.48 -5.56
CA VAL A 95 -3.77 9.18 -6.54
C VAL A 95 -4.32 8.97 -7.95
N LYS A 96 -5.57 9.37 -8.21
CA LYS A 96 -6.28 9.22 -9.50
C LYS A 96 -6.34 7.76 -9.99
N TRP A 97 -6.38 6.81 -9.06
CA TRP A 97 -6.66 5.41 -9.34
C TRP A 97 -8.16 5.18 -9.36
N GLY A 98 -8.66 4.60 -10.45
CA GLY A 98 -10.11 4.41 -10.68
C GLY A 98 -10.63 3.03 -10.35
N LEU A 99 -9.78 2.15 -9.79
CA LEU A 99 -10.13 0.78 -9.40
C LEU A 99 -9.93 0.60 -7.90
N GLU A 100 -10.33 -0.57 -7.41
CA GLU A 100 -10.10 -1.00 -6.04
C GLU A 100 -8.58 -1.13 -5.75
N VAL A 101 -8.18 -0.87 -4.51
CA VAL A 101 -6.81 -1.18 -4.04
C VAL A 101 -6.73 -2.71 -3.91
N SER A 102 -5.78 -3.36 -4.56
CA SER A 102 -5.75 -4.83 -4.59
C SER A 102 -5.30 -5.40 -3.26
N GLU A 103 -4.10 -5.02 -2.82
CA GLU A 103 -3.53 -5.44 -1.54
C GLU A 103 -3.16 -4.25 -0.65
N ILE A 104 -3.19 -4.48 0.65
CA ILE A 104 -2.68 -3.56 1.66
C ILE A 104 -1.59 -4.29 2.41
N HIS A 105 -0.39 -3.74 2.37
CA HIS A 105 0.78 -4.26 3.07
C HIS A 105 1.09 -3.37 4.28
N LEU A 106 1.18 -3.98 5.44
CA LEU A 106 1.71 -3.37 6.65
C LEU A 106 3.12 -3.88 6.88
N ILE A 107 4.09 -2.98 6.93
CA ILE A 107 5.49 -3.30 7.20
C ILE A 107 5.91 -2.52 8.45
N VAL A 108 6.24 -3.26 9.51
CA VAL A 108 6.73 -2.71 10.78
C VAL A 108 8.21 -3.05 10.88
N THR A 109 9.05 -2.02 10.91
CA THR A 109 10.51 -2.16 10.98
C THR A 109 11.02 -1.50 12.26
N SER A 110 11.87 -2.20 13.01
CA SER A 110 12.66 -1.59 14.08
C SER A 110 14.08 -1.34 13.61
N ASP A 111 14.51 -0.08 13.65
CA ASP A 111 15.86 0.31 13.26
C ASP A 111 16.82 0.14 14.44
N THR A 112 17.33 -1.09 14.61
CA THR A 112 18.29 -1.45 15.66
C THR A 112 19.75 -1.49 15.17
N GLY A 113 20.06 -0.82 14.06
CA GLY A 113 21.40 -0.83 13.45
C GLY A 113 21.56 -1.94 12.40
N ASP A 114 22.60 -2.77 12.53
CA ASP A 114 23.07 -3.65 11.44
C ASP A 114 22.08 -4.76 11.03
N GLN A 115 21.07 -5.07 11.85
CA GLN A 115 20.03 -6.04 11.55
C GLN A 115 18.66 -5.50 11.95
N PRO A 116 17.92 -4.84 11.04
CA PRO A 116 16.57 -4.40 11.33
C PRO A 116 15.62 -5.59 11.42
N GLU A 117 14.89 -5.71 12.53
CA GLU A 117 13.79 -6.66 12.63
C GLU A 117 12.57 -6.12 11.86
N LYS A 118 11.94 -7.01 11.09
CA LYS A 118 10.80 -6.67 10.24
C LYS A 118 9.64 -7.63 10.48
N HIS A 119 8.46 -7.06 10.63
CA HIS A 119 7.20 -7.80 10.65
C HIS A 119 6.34 -7.28 9.51
N ALA A 120 5.85 -8.18 8.67
CA ALA A 120 4.99 -7.82 7.56
C ALA A 120 3.67 -8.58 7.60
N TYR A 121 2.61 -7.90 7.21
CA TYR A 121 1.27 -8.43 7.10
C TYR A 121 0.62 -7.89 5.84
N PHE A 122 -0.33 -8.64 5.27
CA PHE A 122 -1.12 -8.14 4.15
C PHE A 122 -2.57 -8.61 4.21
N ALA A 123 -3.44 -7.86 3.53
CA ALA A 123 -4.83 -8.20 3.27
C ALA A 123 -5.21 -7.86 1.83
N ARG A 124 -6.25 -8.51 1.31
CA ARG A 124 -6.64 -8.39 -0.11
C ARG A 124 -8.09 -7.95 -0.28
N TYR A 125 -8.38 -7.26 -1.38
CA TYR A 125 -9.77 -6.97 -1.75
C TYR A 125 -10.47 -8.20 -2.33
N PHE A 126 -9.81 -8.87 -3.29
CA PHE A 126 -10.26 -10.13 -3.87
C PHE A 126 -9.44 -11.31 -3.31
N LYS A 127 -10.08 -12.46 -3.15
CA LYS A 127 -9.43 -13.69 -2.64
C LYS A 127 -8.50 -14.30 -3.69
N THR A 128 -8.85 -14.17 -4.96
CA THR A 128 -8.07 -14.63 -6.11
C THR A 128 -7.45 -13.45 -6.86
N SER A 129 -6.52 -13.75 -7.75
CA SER A 129 -5.91 -12.77 -8.65
C SER A 129 -6.85 -12.28 -9.75
N ASP A 130 -8.01 -12.93 -9.95
CA ASP A 130 -8.97 -12.51 -10.96
C ASP A 130 -9.82 -11.35 -10.43
N ALA A 131 -9.36 -10.13 -10.68
CA ALA A 131 -10.06 -8.91 -10.31
C ALA A 131 -11.28 -8.59 -11.20
N SER A 132 -11.55 -9.40 -12.23
CA SER A 132 -12.76 -9.29 -13.05
C SER A 132 -13.93 -10.06 -12.46
N ASP A 133 -13.65 -11.09 -11.66
CA ASP A 133 -14.65 -11.85 -10.90
C ASP A 133 -15.10 -11.06 -9.66
N LYS A 134 -16.19 -10.31 -9.79
CA LYS A 134 -16.83 -9.58 -8.70
C LYS A 134 -17.90 -10.40 -7.95
N SER A 135 -17.82 -11.73 -8.01
CA SER A 135 -18.69 -12.61 -7.22
C SER A 135 -18.46 -12.43 -5.72
N GLN A 136 -19.51 -12.66 -4.92
CA GLN A 136 -19.41 -12.57 -3.46
C GLN A 136 -18.41 -13.59 -2.91
N GLU A 137 -18.26 -14.72 -3.60
CA GLU A 137 -17.32 -15.78 -3.29
C GLU A 137 -15.87 -15.30 -3.38
N ASN A 138 -15.54 -14.49 -4.39
CA ASN A 138 -14.20 -13.94 -4.60
C ASN A 138 -13.94 -12.67 -3.78
N MET A 139 -14.95 -12.03 -3.17
CA MET A 139 -14.75 -10.85 -2.33
C MET A 139 -14.24 -11.23 -0.92
N ASP A 140 -13.13 -10.62 -0.50
CA ASP A 140 -12.67 -10.60 0.90
C ASP A 140 -12.88 -9.23 1.53
N ALA A 141 -12.69 -8.15 0.76
CA ALA A 141 -12.78 -6.76 1.21
C ALA A 141 -11.88 -6.48 2.44
N TYR A 142 -10.66 -7.02 2.40
CA TYR A 142 -9.61 -6.85 3.40
C TYR A 142 -9.92 -7.42 4.80
N GLN A 143 -10.89 -8.32 4.90
CA GLN A 143 -11.29 -8.96 6.15
C GLN A 143 -10.22 -9.92 6.67
N THR A 144 -9.54 -10.63 5.77
CA THR A 144 -8.55 -11.63 6.14
C THR A 144 -7.14 -11.07 6.05
N TRP A 145 -6.39 -11.19 7.15
CA TRP A 145 -5.01 -10.73 7.25
C TRP A 145 -4.05 -11.90 7.39
N PHE A 146 -2.97 -11.85 6.62
CA PHE A 146 -1.93 -12.87 6.59
C PHE A 146 -0.62 -12.27 7.09
N LYS A 147 0.18 -13.07 7.80
CA LYS A 147 1.57 -12.72 8.09
C LYS A 147 2.40 -13.04 6.85
N GLU A 148 3.25 -12.10 6.44
CA GLU A 148 4.15 -12.27 5.30
C GLU A 148 5.50 -12.82 5.79
N GLU A 149 5.96 -13.89 5.14
CA GLU A 149 7.31 -14.41 5.38
C GLU A 149 8.31 -13.57 4.60
N LEU A 150 8.95 -12.63 5.31
CA LEU A 150 10.04 -11.84 4.74
C LEU A 150 11.27 -12.75 4.59
N LYS A 151 11.65 -13.05 3.34
CA LYS A 151 12.95 -13.65 3.07
C LYS A 151 14.02 -12.60 3.34
N ASN A 152 14.81 -12.80 4.39
CA ASN A 152 16.05 -12.05 4.55
C ASN A 152 16.95 -12.34 3.32
N PRO A 153 17.47 -11.32 2.64
CA PRO A 153 18.38 -11.51 1.51
C PRO A 153 19.65 -12.25 1.92
#